data_AF-A0A2I0T9B2-F1
#
_entry.id   AF-A0A2I0T9B2-F1
#
_cell.length_a   1.000
_cell.length_b   1.000
_cell.length_c   1.000
_cell.angle_alpha   90.00
_cell.angle_beta   90.00
_cell.angle_gamma   90.00
#
_symmetry.space_group_name_H-M   'P 1'
#
loop_
_entity.id
_entity.type
_entity.pdbx_description
1 polymer ?
#
loop_
_entity_poly.entity_id
_entity_poly.type
_entity_poly.pdbx_seq_one_letter_code
_entity_poly.pdbx_strand_id
1 'polypeptide(L)'
;MERGIQYLRELAVREMIYYDLDNAQLPTDLDAVQCTRPMWWKLVRSTPSSYANSLAVMEWKGEEGPTVDEVAARLRQYEESLSSPLVSAVEKLSWKIQQLEENISYSPPVWASISDIRSRRFSTRERIQRVHTTKHPVVLPA
;
A
#
# COMPACT_ATOMS: atom_id res chain seq x y z
N MET A 1 -13.84 -8.03 1.35
CA MET A 1 -15.19 -7.59 0.86
C MET A 1 -16.36 -8.45 1.34
N GLU A 2 -16.10 -9.45 2.17
CA GLU A 2 -16.94 -10.62 2.38
C GLU A 2 -18.23 -10.27 3.12
N ARG A 3 -18.17 -9.30 4.05
CA ARG A 3 -19.35 -8.78 4.75
C ARG A 3 -20.34 -8.10 3.80
N GLY A 4 -19.85 -7.39 2.78
CA GLY A 4 -20.70 -6.76 1.76
C GLY A 4 -21.38 -7.79 0.87
N ILE A 5 -20.66 -8.86 0.50
CA ILE A 5 -21.21 -10.00 -0.24
C ILE A 5 -22.24 -10.78 0.60
N GLN A 6 -21.96 -10.96 1.89
CA GLN A 6 -22.92 -11.58 2.80
C GLN A 6 -24.21 -10.76 2.90
N TYR A 7 -24.09 -9.44 3.06
CA TYR A 7 -25.24 -8.54 3.07
C TYR A 7 -26.01 -8.54 1.75
N LEU A 8 -25.32 -8.67 0.61
CA LEU A 8 -25.96 -8.85 -0.69
C LEU A 8 -26.84 -10.12 -0.72
N ARG A 9 -26.35 -11.24 -0.22
CA ARG A 9 -27.13 -12.49 -0.12
C ARG A 9 -28.32 -12.34 0.82
N GLU A 10 -28.15 -11.65 1.95
CA GLU A 10 -29.25 -11.34 2.88
C GLU A 10 -30.31 -10.44 2.24
N LEU A 11 -29.90 -9.46 1.42
CA LEU A 11 -30.81 -8.65 0.63
C LEU A 11 -31.55 -9.49 -0.40
N ALA A 12 -30.88 -10.44 -1.08
CA ALA A 12 -31.51 -11.35 -2.03
C ALA A 12 -32.69 -12.10 -1.38
N VAL A 13 -32.43 -12.69 -0.21
CA VAL A 13 -33.45 -13.41 0.58
C VAL A 13 -34.60 -12.48 0.95
N ARG A 14 -34.32 -11.27 1.46
CA ARG A 14 -35.36 -10.31 1.84
C ARG A 14 -36.21 -9.90 0.66
N GLU A 15 -35.61 -9.41 -0.42
CA GLU A 15 -36.35 -8.93 -1.59
C GLU A 15 -37.21 -10.06 -2.17
N MET A 16 -36.68 -11.28 -2.25
CA MET A 16 -37.43 -12.42 -2.75
C MET A 16 -38.64 -12.78 -1.88
N ILE A 17 -38.50 -12.78 -0.54
CA ILE A 17 -39.64 -12.98 0.36
C ILE A 17 -40.72 -11.91 0.15
N TYR A 18 -40.33 -10.66 -0.16
CA TYR A 18 -41.29 -9.57 -0.41
C TYR A 18 -41.93 -9.62 -1.80
N TYR A 19 -41.22 -10.09 -2.82
CA TYR A 19 -41.70 -10.11 -4.22
C TYR A 19 -42.36 -11.43 -4.63
N ASP A 20 -42.05 -12.54 -3.95
CA ASP A 20 -42.51 -13.89 -4.29
C ASP A 20 -43.34 -14.51 -3.16
N LEU A 21 -44.32 -13.76 -2.68
CA LEU A 21 -45.22 -14.21 -1.62
C LEU A 21 -46.12 -15.39 -2.08
N ASP A 22 -46.29 -15.54 -3.39
CA ASP A 22 -47.16 -16.54 -4.01
C ASP A 22 -46.41 -17.84 -4.39
N ASN A 23 -45.09 -17.81 -4.67
CA ASN A 23 -44.29 -19.03 -4.83
C ASN A 23 -43.44 -19.27 -3.57
N ALA A 24 -43.92 -20.17 -2.72
CA ALA A 24 -43.27 -20.55 -1.46
C ALA A 24 -41.91 -21.28 -1.60
N GLN A 25 -41.31 -21.33 -2.79
CA GLN A 25 -40.03 -21.98 -3.03
C GLN A 25 -38.93 -20.93 -3.27
N LEU A 26 -38.19 -20.66 -2.20
CA LEU A 26 -36.88 -20.03 -2.32
C LEU A 26 -36.02 -20.86 -3.29
N PRO A 27 -35.33 -20.25 -4.26
CA PRO A 27 -34.32 -20.92 -5.08
C PRO A 27 -33.31 -21.61 -4.17
N THR A 28 -32.94 -22.84 -4.55
CA THR A 28 -31.93 -23.62 -3.83
C THR A 28 -30.58 -22.90 -3.78
N ASP A 29 -30.31 -22.03 -4.77
CA ASP A 29 -29.08 -21.26 -4.89
C ASP A 29 -29.36 -19.75 -4.93
N LEU A 30 -28.89 -19.04 -3.90
CA LEU A 30 -29.02 -17.58 -3.78
C LEU A 30 -28.03 -16.83 -4.69
N ASP A 31 -26.92 -17.46 -5.06
CA ASP A 31 -25.90 -16.84 -5.90
C ASP A 31 -26.36 -16.74 -7.36
N ALA A 32 -27.32 -17.60 -7.76
CA ALA A 32 -27.99 -17.57 -9.07
C ALA A 32 -29.14 -16.55 -9.18
N VAL A 33 -29.56 -15.94 -8.07
CA VAL A 33 -30.66 -14.96 -8.08
C VAL A 33 -30.24 -13.70 -8.83
N GLN A 34 -31.08 -13.24 -9.77
CA GLN A 34 -30.86 -11.95 -10.42
C GLN A 34 -31.04 -10.82 -9.40
N CYS A 35 -30.03 -9.95 -9.30
CA CYS A 35 -30.15 -8.74 -8.52
C CYS A 35 -31.26 -7.86 -9.12
N THR A 36 -32.04 -7.22 -8.26
CA THR A 36 -33.03 -6.23 -8.67
C THR A 36 -32.49 -4.81 -8.46
N ARG A 37 -33.05 -3.83 -9.17
CA ARG A 37 -32.63 -2.43 -9.01
C ARG A 37 -32.81 -1.92 -7.57
N PRO A 38 -33.90 -2.26 -6.83
CA PRO A 38 -34.01 -1.94 -5.40
C PRO A 38 -32.91 -2.57 -4.54
N MET A 39 -32.57 -3.83 -4.79
CA MET A 39 -31.48 -4.54 -4.10
C MET A 39 -30.13 -3.82 -4.29
N TRP A 40 -29.85 -3.38 -5.52
CA TRP A 40 -28.66 -2.59 -5.85
C TRP A 40 -28.57 -1.28 -5.07
N TRP A 41 -29.65 -0.50 -5.04
CA TRP A 41 -29.68 0.76 -4.30
C TRP A 41 -29.48 0.56 -2.80
N LYS A 42 -30.03 -0.51 -2.23
CA LYS A 42 -29.83 -0.87 -0.82
C LYS A 42 -28.37 -1.26 -0.54
N LEU A 43 -27.74 -2.00 -1.44
CA LEU A 43 -26.32 -2.31 -1.37
C LEU A 43 -25.46 -1.02 -1.39
N VAL A 44 -25.66 -0.17 -2.39
CA VAL A 44 -24.91 1.10 -2.55
C VAL A 44 -25.08 2.03 -1.34
N ARG A 45 -26.27 2.08 -0.73
CA ARG A 45 -26.51 2.90 0.47
C ARG A 45 -25.94 2.30 1.76
N SER A 46 -25.77 0.98 1.80
CA SER A 46 -25.22 0.27 2.96
C SER A 46 -23.69 0.27 3.00
N THR A 47 -23.04 0.53 1.86
CA THR A 47 -21.58 0.55 1.80
C THR A 47 -21.02 1.84 2.40
N PRO A 48 -19.82 1.78 3.02
CA PRO A 48 -19.14 2.99 3.47
C PRO A 48 -18.93 3.97 2.32
N SER A 49 -18.94 5.27 2.62
CA SER A 49 -18.86 6.34 1.60
C SER A 49 -17.63 6.24 0.69
N SER A 50 -16.52 5.68 1.19
CA SER A 50 -15.30 5.41 0.42
C SER A 50 -15.51 4.42 -0.74
N TYR A 51 -16.53 3.56 -0.67
CA TYR A 51 -16.83 2.52 -1.65
C TYR A 51 -18.15 2.77 -2.40
N ALA A 52 -19.05 3.58 -1.85
CA ALA A 52 -20.36 3.85 -2.41
C ALA A 52 -20.30 4.41 -3.84
N ASN A 53 -19.38 5.34 -4.13
CA ASN A 53 -19.23 5.92 -5.47
C ASN A 53 -18.75 4.90 -6.50
N SER A 54 -17.74 4.10 -6.16
CA SER A 54 -17.22 3.07 -7.07
C SER A 54 -18.26 1.99 -7.32
N LEU A 55 -19.03 1.62 -6.30
CA LEU A 55 -20.13 0.68 -6.45
C LEU A 55 -21.26 1.27 -7.28
N ALA A 56 -21.62 2.55 -7.11
CA ALA A 56 -22.67 3.20 -7.90
C ALA A 56 -22.33 3.26 -9.41
N VAL A 57 -21.05 3.35 -9.75
CA VAL A 57 -20.54 3.37 -11.13
C VAL A 57 -20.47 1.96 -11.74
N MET A 58 -20.49 0.91 -10.94
CA MET A 58 -20.45 -0.46 -11.44
C MET A 58 -21.69 -0.73 -12.32
N GLU A 59 -21.43 -0.99 -13.60
CA GLU A 59 -22.45 -0.96 -14.65
C GLU A 59 -23.47 -2.09 -14.53
N TRP A 60 -24.75 -1.74 -14.56
CA TRP A 60 -25.84 -2.69 -14.76
C TRP A 60 -25.84 -3.12 -16.24
N LYS A 61 -25.39 -4.34 -16.53
CA LYS A 61 -25.29 -4.81 -17.91
C LYS A 61 -26.59 -5.48 -18.35
N GLY A 62 -27.29 -4.89 -19.33
CA GLY A 62 -28.43 -5.49 -20.01
C GLY A 62 -29.81 -5.15 -19.40
N GLU A 63 -30.85 -5.77 -19.96
CA GLU A 63 -32.23 -5.67 -19.46
C GLU A 63 -32.46 -6.54 -18.22
N GLU A 64 -31.81 -7.71 -18.15
CA GLU A 64 -31.75 -8.53 -16.94
C GLU A 64 -30.62 -8.08 -16.01
N GLY A 65 -30.88 -8.13 -14.71
CA GLY A 65 -29.89 -7.76 -13.70
C GLY A 65 -28.78 -8.79 -13.56
N PRO A 66 -27.57 -8.38 -13.15
CA PRO A 66 -26.51 -9.32 -12.85
C PRO A 66 -26.93 -10.25 -11.71
N THR A 67 -26.44 -11.48 -11.70
CA THR A 67 -26.68 -12.39 -10.58
C THR A 67 -25.96 -11.93 -9.32
N VAL A 68 -26.37 -12.45 -8.17
CA VAL A 68 -25.67 -12.23 -6.89
C VAL A 68 -24.20 -12.65 -7.00
N ASP A 69 -23.90 -13.77 -7.67
CA ASP A 69 -22.52 -14.21 -7.89
C ASP A 69 -21.72 -13.23 -8.75
N GLU A 70 -22.31 -12.72 -9.84
CA GLU A 70 -21.64 -11.76 -10.71
C GLU A 70 -21.29 -10.46 -9.97
N VAL A 71 -22.22 -9.96 -9.15
CA VAL A 71 -21.96 -8.79 -8.31
C VAL A 71 -20.87 -9.10 -7.27
N ALA A 72 -20.92 -10.29 -6.64
CA ALA A 72 -19.91 -10.72 -5.69
C ALA A 72 -18.51 -10.84 -6.33
N ALA A 73 -18.43 -11.38 -7.55
CA ALA A 73 -17.20 -11.49 -8.32
C ALA A 73 -16.61 -10.12 -8.66
N ARG A 74 -17.45 -9.18 -9.12
CA ARG A 74 -17.01 -7.80 -9.40
C ARG A 74 -16.54 -7.08 -8.13
N LEU A 75 -17.20 -7.30 -7.00
CA LEU A 75 -16.78 -6.78 -5.70
C LEU A 75 -15.38 -7.30 -5.31
N ARG A 76 -15.13 -8.60 -5.44
CA ARG A 76 -13.80 -9.20 -5.19
C ARG A 76 -12.74 -8.62 -6.12
N GLN A 77 -13.02 -8.56 -7.42
CA GLN A 77 -12.11 -8.00 -8.41
C GLN A 77 -11.74 -6.55 -8.10
N TYR A 78 -12.71 -5.75 -7.65
CA TYR A 78 -12.46 -4.38 -7.25
C TYR A 78 -11.52 -4.30 -6.04
N GLU A 79 -11.72 -5.12 -5.00
CA GLU A 79 -10.82 -5.19 -3.85
C GLU A 79 -9.40 -5.62 -4.23
N GLU A 80 -9.26 -6.62 -5.11
CA GLU A 80 -7.96 -7.04 -5.63
C GLU A 80 -7.26 -5.92 -6.42
N SER A 81 -8.02 -5.17 -7.21
CA SER A 81 -7.49 -4.04 -7.98
C SER A 81 -7.00 -2.90 -7.09
N LEU A 82 -7.58 -2.72 -5.90
CA LEU A 82 -7.15 -1.73 -4.91
C LEU A 82 -5.97 -2.23 -4.06
N SER A 83 -6.01 -3.51 -3.66
CA SER A 83 -5.00 -4.08 -2.79
C SER A 83 -3.65 -4.22 -3.50
N SER A 84 -3.65 -4.60 -4.78
CA SER A 84 -2.43 -4.85 -5.53
C SER A 84 -1.48 -3.64 -5.63
N PRO A 85 -1.91 -2.43 -6.06
CA PRO A 85 -1.04 -1.25 -6.08
C PRO A 85 -0.55 -0.83 -4.69
N LEU A 86 -1.39 -0.97 -3.67
CA LEU A 86 -1.05 -0.63 -2.29
C LEU A 86 0.02 -1.58 -1.74
N VAL A 87 -0.16 -2.89 -1.94
CA VAL A 87 0.84 -3.91 -1.57
C VAL A 87 2.16 -3.65 -2.28
N SER A 88 2.14 -3.40 -3.59
CA SER A 88 3.35 -3.07 -4.37
C SER A 88 4.05 -1.80 -3.86
N ALA A 89 3.29 -0.77 -3.47
CA ALA A 89 3.86 0.45 -2.91
C ALA A 89 4.52 0.17 -1.55
N VAL A 90 3.89 -0.62 -0.68
CA VAL A 90 4.43 -1.02 0.62
C VAL A 90 5.72 -1.84 0.44
N GLU A 91 5.74 -2.82 -0.46
CA GLU A 91 6.93 -3.62 -0.76
C GLU A 91 8.10 -2.75 -1.25
N LYS A 92 7.83 -1.82 -2.17
CA LYS A 92 8.86 -0.87 -2.68
C LYS A 92 9.41 0.02 -1.56
N LEU A 93 8.56 0.48 -0.64
CA LEU A 93 9.00 1.28 0.50
C LEU A 93 9.81 0.43 1.49
N SER A 94 9.36 -0.80 1.78
CA SER A 94 10.09 -1.75 2.63
C SER A 94 11.49 -2.01 2.10
N TRP A 95 11.62 -2.26 0.79
CA TRP A 95 12.93 -2.42 0.14
C TRP A 95 13.82 -1.18 0.31
N LYS A 96 13.28 0.02 0.10
CA LYS A 96 14.04 1.27 0.26
C LYS A 96 14.49 1.50 1.70
N ILE A 97 13.68 1.14 2.68
CA ILE A 97 14.03 1.22 4.10
C ILE A 97 15.18 0.26 4.39
N GLN A 98 15.10 -0.99 3.95
CA GLN A 98 16.17 -1.97 4.13
C GLN A 98 17.49 -1.50 3.50
N GLN A 99 17.43 -0.95 2.28
CA GLN A 99 18.61 -0.38 1.63
C GLN A 99 19.19 0.81 2.42
N LEU A 100 18.35 1.66 3.01
CA LEU A 100 18.82 2.76 3.84
C LEU A 100 19.50 2.25 5.12
N GLU A 101 18.91 1.24 5.77
CA GLU A 101 19.48 0.61 6.96
C GLU A 101 20.84 -0.03 6.67
N GLU A 102 20.97 -0.75 5.55
CA GLU A 102 22.25 -1.28 5.08
C GLU A 102 23.27 -0.16 4.83
N ASN A 103 22.89 0.91 4.11
CA ASN A 103 23.78 2.04 3.83
C ASN A 103 24.24 2.77 5.10
N ILE A 104 23.37 2.88 6.11
CA ILE A 104 23.73 3.44 7.43
C ILE A 104 24.68 2.49 8.17
N SER A 105 24.45 1.17 8.09
CA SER A 105 25.32 0.17 8.70
C SER A 105 26.71 0.09 8.08
N TYR A 106 26.83 0.32 6.77
CA TYR A 106 28.11 0.30 6.05
C TYR A 106 28.84 1.66 6.04
N SER A 107 28.18 2.74 6.47
CA SER A 107 28.82 4.05 6.60
C SER A 107 29.78 4.05 7.79
N PRO A 108 31.02 4.58 7.64
CA PRO A 108 31.93 4.73 8.77
C PRO A 108 31.24 5.54 9.87
N PRO A 109 31.30 5.09 11.13
CA PRO A 109 30.69 5.84 12.22
C PRO A 109 31.31 7.24 12.27
N VAL A 110 30.54 8.23 12.69
CA VAL A 110 30.93 9.67 12.65
C VAL A 110 32.31 9.93 13.30
N TRP A 111 32.69 9.13 14.30
CA TRP A 111 34.01 9.22 14.94
C TRP A 111 35.20 8.86 14.01
N ALA A 112 35.00 7.98 13.02
CA ALA A 112 36.00 7.64 12.02
C ALA A 112 36.28 8.85 11.12
N SER A 113 35.23 9.54 10.64
CA SER A 113 35.37 10.78 9.88
C SER A 113 36.03 11.90 10.70
N ILE A 114 35.70 12.03 11.98
CA ILE A 114 36.35 13.00 12.89
C ILE A 114 37.84 12.68 13.05
N SER A 115 38.18 11.40 13.18
CA SER A 115 39.57 10.94 13.33
C SER A 115 40.38 11.22 12.06
N ASP A 116 39.80 10.99 10.88
CA ASP A 116 40.43 11.30 9.59
C ASP A 116 40.68 12.81 9.40
N ILE A 117 39.69 13.65 9.74
CA ILE A 117 39.84 15.11 9.69
C ILE A 117 40.96 15.57 10.64
N ARG A 118 41.00 15.00 11.84
CA ARG A 118 42.01 15.32 12.85
C ARG A 118 43.40 14.90 12.39
N SER A 119 43.55 13.66 11.91
CA SER A 119 44.80 13.12 11.34
C SER A 119 45.33 13.98 10.19
N ARG A 120 44.46 14.37 9.25
CA ARG A 120 44.83 15.28 8.15
C ARG A 120 45.36 16.62 8.64
N ARG A 121 44.70 17.26 9.62
CA ARG A 121 45.17 18.54 10.19
C ARG A 121 46.54 18.40 10.86
N PHE A 122 46.78 17.32 11.60
CA PHE A 122 48.08 17.06 12.23
C PHE A 122 49.19 16.85 11.18
N SER A 123 48.93 16.05 10.16
CA SER A 123 49.87 15.82 9.04
C SER A 123 50.22 17.11 8.30
N THR A 124 49.23 17.97 8.02
CA THR A 124 49.48 19.28 7.39
C THR A 124 50.33 20.18 8.29
N ARG A 125 50.06 20.20 9.60
CA ARG A 125 50.82 21.00 10.57
C ARG A 125 52.28 20.53 10.67
N GLU A 126 52.53 19.22 10.73
CA GLU A 126 53.89 18.66 10.74
C GLU A 126 54.65 18.93 9.44
N ARG A 127 53.99 18.86 8.27
CA ARG A 127 54.61 19.23 6.99
C ARG A 127 55.06 20.69 6.98
N ILE A 128 54.23 21.60 7.49
CA ILE A 128 54.57 23.01 7.60
C ILE A 128 55.77 23.19 8.55
N GLN A 129 55.75 22.53 9.71
CA GLN A 129 56.84 22.63 10.70
C GLN A 129 58.17 22.10 10.15
N ARG A 130 58.17 20.96 9.45
CA ARG A 130 59.37 20.43 8.80
C ARG A 130 59.94 21.39 7.76
N VAL A 131 59.09 22.03 6.95
CA VAL A 131 59.54 23.02 5.95
C VAL A 131 60.16 24.27 6.60
N HIS A 132 59.76 24.63 7.82
CA HIS A 132 60.35 25.76 8.55
C HIS A 132 61.70 25.40 9.20
N THR A 133 61.85 24.17 9.71
CA THR A 133 63.12 23.72 10.33
C THR A 133 64.23 23.45 9.31
N THR A 134 63.91 23.02 8.08
CA THR A 134 64.94 22.75 7.06
C THR A 134 65.54 24.03 6.45
N LYS A 135 64.94 25.21 6.69
CA LYS A 135 65.44 26.48 6.15
C LYS A 135 66.48 27.19 7.03
N HIS A 136 66.77 26.69 8.24
CA HIS A 136 67.80 27.27 9.11
C HIS A 136 68.67 26.19 9.77
N PRO A 137 69.70 25.66 9.07
CA PRO A 137 70.79 25.00 9.78
C PRO A 137 71.70 26.08 10.37
N VAL A 138 71.66 26.25 11.69
CA VAL A 138 72.62 27.09 12.43
C VAL A 138 73.95 26.34 12.44
N VAL A 139 74.92 26.80 11.64
CA VAL A 139 76.31 26.37 11.72
C VAL A 139 76.99 27.25 12.78
N LEU A 140 77.34 26.66 13.92
CA LEU A 140 78.17 27.29 14.95
C LEU A 140 79.65 27.08 14.58
N PRO A 141 80.46 28.13 14.43
CA PRO A 141 81.91 27.97 14.26
C PRO A 141 82.58 27.76 15.63
N ALA A 142 83.57 26.86 15.64
CA ALA A 142 84.49 26.61 16.75
C ALA A 142 85.73 27.52 16.66
#